data_AF-A0A498E8L9-F1
#
_entry.id   AF-A0A498E8L9-F1
#
_cell.length_a   1.000
_cell.length_b   1.000
_cell.length_c   1.000
_cell.angle_alpha   90.00
_cell.angle_beta   90.00
_cell.angle_gamma   90.00
#
_symmetry.space_group_name_H-M   'P 1'
#
loop_
_entity.id
_entity.type
_entity.pdbx_description
1 polymer ?
#
loop_
_entity_poly.entity_id
_entity_poly.type
_entity_poly.pdbx_seq_one_letter_code
_entity_poly.pdbx_strand_id
1 'polypeptide(L)'
;MKRSPDHEDEILDVRTHRDPDRNRLTPVVRLPPEAALTVVDALAGLVRTAHREEAERPAPDGTLKRAQVFEEGDVFMLEPPFPGFFADRYLMDFYDTTARDICSRMHLHTGLRFVRMMTGPDTTIRVSSLSPVTVRPSAAFGPLTAFTDELPDTPEGVRRERHNVIVPPNSWVDMQIPRGVSHQFNAVGPNAVIDSVHPEESIETLREGMSGYRMMAQTIFLAKDRSPADTCAGTTAPEDVPTPDDVPAP
;
A
#
# COMPACT_ATOMS: atom_id res chain seq x y z
N MET A 1 -0.53 -13.76 3.00
CA MET A 1 -0.06 -13.30 4.32
C MET A 1 0.94 -14.27 4.88
N LYS A 2 2.22 -13.87 4.93
CA LYS A 2 3.32 -14.69 5.47
C LYS A 2 2.99 -15.16 6.90
N ARG A 3 3.52 -16.32 7.31
CA ARG A 3 3.40 -16.82 8.69
C ARG A 3 4.31 -16.08 9.67
N SER A 4 5.47 -15.66 9.19
CA SER A 4 6.45 -14.85 9.91
C SER A 4 6.89 -13.74 8.97
N PRO A 5 7.17 -12.52 9.47
CA PRO A 5 7.82 -11.49 8.68
C PRO A 5 9.13 -12.03 8.10
N ASP A 6 9.90 -12.77 8.90
CA ASP A 6 11.19 -13.34 8.51
C ASP A 6 11.11 -14.58 7.61
N HIS A 7 9.93 -14.92 7.10
CA HIS A 7 9.86 -15.95 6.09
C HIS A 7 10.17 -15.35 4.72
N GLU A 8 11.09 -16.04 4.05
CA GLU A 8 11.45 -15.78 2.67
C GLU A 8 10.24 -16.00 1.76
N ASP A 9 9.45 -17.06 1.97
CA ASP A 9 8.29 -17.34 1.15
C ASP A 9 7.06 -16.47 1.42
N GLU A 10 6.26 -16.22 0.38
CA GLU A 10 4.91 -15.65 0.51
C GLU A 10 3.88 -16.77 0.68
N ILE A 11 3.98 -17.55 1.76
CA ILE A 11 2.86 -18.44 2.13
C ILE A 11 1.67 -17.57 2.52
N LEU A 12 0.47 -17.90 2.03
CA LEU A 12 -0.78 -17.20 2.32
C LEU A 12 -1.51 -17.82 3.54
N ASP A 13 -1.07 -17.54 4.76
CA ASP A 13 -1.77 -17.94 5.99
C ASP A 13 -2.73 -16.85 6.50
N VAL A 14 -3.68 -16.47 5.65
CA VAL A 14 -4.74 -15.50 6.02
C VAL A 14 -5.63 -16.05 7.15
N ARG A 15 -5.74 -17.38 7.26
CA ARG A 15 -6.59 -18.05 8.25
C ARG A 15 -6.12 -17.79 9.67
N THR A 16 -4.82 -17.99 9.94
CA THR A 16 -4.30 -17.97 11.32
C THR A 16 -3.48 -16.75 11.66
N HIS A 17 -3.05 -15.95 10.67
CA HIS A 17 -2.25 -14.74 10.90
C HIS A 17 -2.94 -13.78 11.87
N ARG A 18 -2.14 -13.15 12.73
CA ARG A 18 -2.56 -12.08 13.64
C ARG A 18 -1.51 -10.99 13.63
N ASP A 19 -1.95 -9.75 13.44
CA ASP A 19 -1.04 -8.62 13.53
C ASP A 19 -0.53 -8.46 14.97
N PRO A 20 0.78 -8.25 15.17
CA PRO A 20 1.36 -8.10 16.50
C PRO A 20 1.10 -6.72 17.13
N ASP A 21 0.71 -5.73 16.33
CA ASP A 21 0.36 -4.37 16.74
C ASP A 21 -0.64 -3.78 15.73
N ARG A 22 -0.83 -2.45 15.72
CA ARG A 22 -1.77 -1.73 14.88
C ARG A 22 -1.07 -0.64 14.10
N ASN A 23 -1.51 -0.47 12.85
CA ASN A 23 -1.16 0.67 12.03
C ASN A 23 -1.63 1.99 12.69
N ARG A 24 -0.88 3.07 12.46
CA ARG A 24 -1.22 4.40 12.98
C ARG A 24 -1.22 5.44 11.87
N LEU A 25 -2.34 6.12 11.67
CA LEU A 25 -2.50 7.21 10.72
C LEU A 25 -2.48 8.56 11.43
N THR A 26 -1.86 9.54 10.78
CA THR A 26 -1.80 10.94 11.22
C THR A 26 -2.18 11.84 10.06
N PRO A 27 -3.39 12.42 10.06
CA PRO A 27 -3.76 13.42 9.06
C PRO A 27 -2.91 14.69 9.24
N VAL A 28 -2.16 15.08 8.21
CA VAL A 28 -1.16 16.16 8.30
C VAL A 28 -1.72 17.47 7.79
N VAL A 29 -2.20 17.49 6.54
CA VAL A 29 -2.69 18.71 5.90
C VAL A 29 -3.71 18.37 4.81
N ARG A 30 -4.64 19.29 4.58
CA ARG A 30 -5.46 19.33 3.37
C ARG A 30 -5.09 20.57 2.57
N LEU A 31 -4.72 20.36 1.31
CA LEU A 31 -4.25 21.42 0.42
C LEU A 31 -5.39 21.90 -0.48
N PRO A 32 -5.31 23.14 -1.01
CA PRO A 32 -6.11 23.55 -2.14
C PRO A 32 -5.88 22.59 -3.34
N PRO A 33 -6.91 22.28 -4.15
CA PRO A 33 -6.81 21.30 -5.24
C PRO A 33 -5.63 21.52 -6.20
N GLU A 34 -5.39 22.77 -6.62
CA GLU A 34 -4.30 23.13 -7.52
C GLU A 34 -2.92 22.86 -6.89
N ALA A 35 -2.76 23.19 -5.60
CA ALA A 35 -1.51 22.95 -4.88
C ALA A 35 -1.26 21.44 -4.67
N ALA A 36 -2.31 20.68 -4.35
CA ALA A 36 -2.23 19.24 -4.22
C ALA A 36 -1.82 18.57 -5.54
N LEU A 37 -2.49 18.95 -6.65
CA LEU A 37 -2.18 18.46 -7.99
C LEU A 37 -0.73 18.77 -8.38
N THR A 38 -0.29 20.03 -8.20
CA THR A 38 1.08 20.46 -8.52
C THR A 38 2.12 19.58 -7.82
N VAL A 39 1.93 19.29 -6.53
CA VAL A 39 2.86 18.44 -5.77
C VAL A 39 2.83 17.00 -6.30
N VAL A 40 1.65 16.42 -6.44
CA VAL A 40 1.49 15.02 -6.87
C VAL A 40 2.07 14.82 -8.28
N ASP A 41 1.78 15.72 -9.21
CA ASP A 41 2.30 15.66 -10.58
C ASP A 41 3.83 15.78 -10.62
N ALA A 42 4.41 16.65 -9.79
CA ALA A 42 5.86 16.79 -9.73
C ALA A 42 6.54 15.51 -9.23
N LEU A 43 5.99 14.88 -8.18
CA LEU A 43 6.56 13.66 -7.60
C LEU A 43 6.31 12.42 -8.49
N ALA A 44 5.09 12.26 -9.02
CA ALA A 44 4.79 11.21 -10.00
C ALA A 44 5.63 11.40 -11.28
N GLY A 45 5.82 12.64 -11.72
CA GLY A 45 6.67 12.99 -12.85
C GLY A 45 8.12 12.54 -12.66
N LEU A 46 8.66 12.61 -11.44
CA LEU A 46 9.98 12.09 -11.12
C LEU A 46 10.04 10.57 -11.29
N VAL A 47 9.05 9.85 -10.74
CA VAL A 47 8.95 8.38 -10.87
C VAL A 47 8.86 7.97 -12.34
N ARG A 48 7.93 8.56 -13.10
CA ARG A 48 7.73 8.28 -14.53
C ARG A 48 8.99 8.57 -15.35
N THR A 49 9.71 9.63 -15.01
CA THR A 49 10.98 9.98 -15.68
C THR A 49 12.04 8.92 -15.42
N ALA A 50 12.21 8.50 -14.17
CA ALA A 50 13.15 7.44 -13.81
C ALA A 50 12.85 6.12 -14.55
N HIS A 51 11.57 5.76 -14.71
CA HIS A 51 11.18 4.57 -15.48
C HIS A 51 11.47 4.68 -16.98
N ARG A 52 11.27 5.86 -17.59
CA ARG A 52 11.67 6.09 -18.99
C ARG A 52 13.18 5.99 -19.17
N GLU A 53 13.94 6.63 -18.28
CA GLU A 53 15.41 6.58 -18.33
C GLU A 53 15.94 5.15 -18.19
N GLU A 54 15.37 4.37 -17.28
CA GLU A 54 15.71 2.97 -17.09
C GLU A 54 15.33 2.10 -18.31
N ALA A 55 14.24 2.41 -19.01
CA ALA A 55 13.88 1.70 -20.24
C ALA A 55 14.84 2.03 -21.40
N GLU A 56 15.30 3.27 -21.49
CA GLU A 56 16.23 3.73 -22.53
C GLU A 56 17.69 3.32 -22.25
N ARG A 57 18.07 3.33 -20.97
CA ARG A 57 19.42 3.05 -20.48
C ARG A 57 19.32 2.22 -19.19
N PRO A 58 19.08 0.91 -19.30
CA PRO A 58 18.94 0.04 -18.15
C PRO A 58 20.16 0.07 -17.23
N ALA A 59 19.91 -0.08 -15.93
CA ALA A 59 20.97 -0.27 -14.96
C ALA A 59 21.82 -1.51 -15.34
N PRO A 60 23.16 -1.43 -15.27
CA PRO A 60 24.01 -2.58 -15.58
C PRO A 60 23.69 -3.79 -14.69
N ASP A 61 23.88 -4.99 -15.23
CA ASP A 61 23.67 -6.23 -14.49
C ASP A 61 24.41 -6.22 -13.14
N GLY A 62 23.69 -6.63 -12.10
CA GLY A 62 24.23 -6.70 -10.75
C GLY A 62 24.24 -5.37 -9.98
N THR A 63 23.87 -4.26 -10.61
CA THR A 63 23.66 -2.96 -9.95
C THR A 63 22.20 -2.79 -9.51
N LEU A 64 21.97 -1.91 -8.54
CA LEU A 64 20.64 -1.65 -8.02
C LEU A 64 19.80 -0.84 -9.02
N LYS A 65 18.72 -1.47 -9.50
CA LYS A 65 17.69 -0.80 -10.31
C LYS A 65 16.88 0.15 -9.44
N ARG A 66 16.93 1.45 -9.73
CA ARG A 66 16.21 2.47 -8.97
C ARG A 66 14.74 2.59 -9.38
N ALA A 67 14.43 2.37 -10.65
CA ALA A 67 13.07 2.33 -11.16
C ALA A 67 12.52 0.90 -11.05
N GLN A 68 11.61 0.66 -10.11
CA GLN A 68 11.04 -0.66 -9.82
C GLN A 68 9.52 -0.64 -10.04
N VAL A 69 8.92 -1.81 -10.23
CA VAL A 69 7.47 -1.95 -10.43
C VAL A 69 6.92 -2.80 -9.30
N PHE A 70 5.98 -2.26 -8.54
CA PHE A 70 5.24 -3.00 -7.52
C PHE A 70 3.81 -3.28 -8.01
N GLU A 71 3.04 -4.00 -7.21
CA GLU A 71 1.65 -4.30 -7.53
C GLU A 71 0.79 -3.03 -7.52
N GLU A 72 1.07 -2.13 -6.58
CA GLU A 72 0.40 -0.87 -6.32
C GLU A 72 0.75 0.25 -7.31
N GLY A 73 1.95 0.24 -7.87
CA GLY A 73 2.45 1.38 -8.62
C GLY A 73 3.89 1.24 -9.10
N ASP A 74 4.32 2.25 -9.86
CA ASP A 74 5.71 2.43 -10.27
C ASP A 74 6.49 3.08 -9.14
N VAL A 75 7.71 2.61 -8.89
CA VAL A 75 8.55 3.03 -7.78
C VAL A 75 9.85 3.63 -8.28
N PHE A 76 10.30 4.70 -7.63
CA PHE A 76 11.63 5.25 -7.79
C PHE A 76 12.36 5.35 -6.45
N MET A 77 13.48 4.65 -6.34
CA MET A 77 14.36 4.69 -5.17
C MET A 77 15.09 6.03 -5.09
N LEU A 78 14.64 6.91 -4.20
CA LEU A 78 15.27 8.20 -3.94
C LEU A 78 16.63 8.01 -3.28
N GLU A 79 16.64 7.26 -2.19
CA GLU A 79 17.85 6.97 -1.42
C GLU A 79 18.00 5.46 -1.32
N PRO A 80 18.93 4.87 -2.09
CA PRO A 80 19.26 3.46 -1.91
C PRO A 80 20.02 3.24 -0.61
N PRO A 81 19.98 2.03 -0.05
CA PRO A 81 20.81 1.72 1.10
C PRO A 81 22.31 1.74 0.69
N PHE A 82 23.24 1.94 1.65
CA PHE A 82 24.70 2.03 1.39
C PHE A 82 25.55 1.48 2.55
N PRO A 83 26.83 1.07 2.36
CA PRO A 83 27.61 0.30 3.35
C PRO A 83 27.51 0.82 4.79
N GLY A 84 26.97 0.00 5.69
CA GLY A 84 26.75 0.35 7.10
C GLY A 84 25.43 1.06 7.42
N PHE A 85 24.57 1.30 6.41
CA PHE A 85 23.25 1.90 6.55
C PHE A 85 22.22 1.19 5.66
N PHE A 86 21.28 0.50 6.29
CA PHE A 86 20.36 -0.44 5.63
C PHE A 86 19.00 0.18 5.25
N ALA A 87 18.73 1.41 5.66
CA ALA A 87 17.47 2.05 5.36
C ALA A 87 17.45 2.59 3.92
N ASP A 88 16.28 2.53 3.30
CA ASP A 88 16.01 3.13 2.00
C ASP A 88 14.83 4.10 2.06
N ARG A 89 14.72 4.89 0.98
CA ARG A 89 13.56 5.73 0.71
C ARG A 89 13.18 5.64 -0.76
N TYR A 90 11.88 5.55 -1.02
CA TYR A 90 11.36 5.62 -2.37
C TYR A 90 10.11 6.49 -2.48
N LEU A 91 9.88 6.97 -3.71
CA LEU A 91 8.58 7.46 -4.15
C LEU A 91 7.87 6.35 -4.94
N MET A 92 6.55 6.33 -4.84
CA MET A 92 5.73 5.48 -5.69
C MET A 92 4.60 6.32 -6.30
N ASP A 93 4.46 6.22 -7.61
CA ASP A 93 3.31 6.70 -8.38
C ASP A 93 2.29 5.56 -8.43
N PHE A 94 1.15 5.73 -7.75
CA PHE A 94 0.13 4.68 -7.69
C PHE A 94 -0.53 4.50 -9.03
N TYR A 95 -0.86 3.26 -9.32
CA TYR A 95 -1.85 2.98 -10.33
C TYR A 95 -3.26 3.18 -9.79
N ASP A 96 -4.15 3.67 -10.65
CA ASP A 96 -5.58 3.71 -10.39
C ASP A 96 -6.16 2.28 -10.46
N THR A 97 -6.69 1.79 -9.35
CA THR A 97 -7.26 0.44 -9.28
C THR A 97 -8.46 0.28 -10.19
N THR A 98 -9.26 1.33 -10.38
CA THR A 98 -10.43 1.28 -11.28
C THR A 98 -10.02 1.16 -12.74
N ALA A 99 -8.95 1.86 -13.14
CA ALA A 99 -8.43 1.79 -14.50
C ALA A 99 -7.76 0.43 -14.79
N ARG A 100 -7.20 -0.23 -13.77
CA ARG A 100 -6.55 -1.54 -13.91
C ARG A 100 -7.48 -2.72 -13.67
N ASP A 101 -8.65 -2.49 -13.10
CA ASP A 101 -9.63 -3.50 -12.69
C ASP A 101 -9.08 -4.54 -11.69
N ILE A 102 -8.08 -4.15 -10.91
CA ILE A 102 -7.47 -5.02 -9.90
C ILE A 102 -7.09 -4.25 -8.64
N CYS A 103 -7.30 -4.90 -7.49
CA CYS A 103 -6.79 -4.41 -6.21
C CYS A 103 -5.39 -4.94 -5.95
N SER A 104 -4.57 -4.13 -5.28
CA SER A 104 -3.29 -4.57 -4.75
C SER A 104 -3.49 -5.45 -3.52
N ARG A 105 -2.73 -6.53 -3.37
CA ARG A 105 -2.87 -7.48 -2.27
C ARG A 105 -2.43 -6.90 -0.92
N MET A 106 -3.15 -7.31 0.12
CA MET A 106 -2.69 -7.11 1.49
C MET A 106 -1.43 -7.94 1.74
N HIS A 107 -0.42 -7.30 2.32
CA HIS A 107 0.85 -7.92 2.64
C HIS A 107 1.36 -7.42 4.00
N LEU A 108 2.46 -8.01 4.46
CA LEU A 108 3.17 -7.55 5.65
C LEU A 108 4.63 -7.35 5.28
N HIS A 109 5.30 -6.44 5.97
CA HIS A 109 6.74 -6.28 5.87
C HIS A 109 7.46 -6.83 7.10
N THR A 110 8.64 -7.32 6.80
CA THR A 110 9.74 -7.64 7.71
C THR A 110 10.14 -6.43 8.54
N GLY A 111 10.38 -5.28 7.91
CA GLY A 111 10.69 -4.03 8.61
C GLY A 111 9.48 -3.21 8.99
N LEU A 112 9.64 -2.33 9.99
CA LEU A 112 8.70 -1.22 10.19
C LEU A 112 8.81 -0.21 9.04
N ARG A 113 7.74 0.58 8.78
CA ARG A 113 7.72 1.61 7.72
C ARG A 113 7.12 2.92 8.18
N PHE A 114 7.61 3.99 7.57
CA PHE A 114 6.96 5.30 7.55
C PHE A 114 6.52 5.62 6.14
N VAL A 115 5.24 5.91 5.94
CA VAL A 115 4.65 6.18 4.63
C VAL A 115 3.92 7.51 4.70
N ARG A 116 4.24 8.44 3.81
CA ARG A 116 3.45 9.63 3.55
C ARG A 116 2.63 9.41 2.31
N MET A 117 1.31 9.38 2.46
CA MET A 117 0.35 9.30 1.37
C MET A 117 -0.08 10.71 0.97
N MET A 118 -0.03 11.00 -0.33
CA MET A 118 -0.39 12.28 -0.91
C MET A 118 -1.40 12.06 -2.02
N THR A 119 -2.57 12.68 -1.89
CA THR A 119 -3.64 12.63 -2.88
C THR A 119 -3.87 14.00 -3.50
N GLY A 120 -4.14 14.02 -4.80
CA GLY A 120 -4.60 15.19 -5.55
C GLY A 120 -6.13 15.22 -5.70
N PRO A 121 -6.63 16.03 -6.66
CA PRO A 121 -8.06 16.09 -6.97
C PRO A 121 -8.60 14.73 -7.41
N ASP A 122 -9.87 14.48 -7.07
CA ASP A 122 -10.64 13.31 -7.49
C ASP A 122 -9.99 11.95 -7.17
N THR A 123 -9.05 11.95 -6.22
CA THR A 123 -8.29 10.75 -5.87
C THR A 123 -8.37 10.44 -4.39
N THR A 124 -8.60 9.18 -4.05
CA THR A 124 -8.55 8.68 -2.68
C THR A 124 -7.56 7.54 -2.56
N ILE A 125 -7.06 7.30 -1.35
CA ILE A 125 -6.32 6.07 -1.04
C ILE A 125 -7.08 5.34 0.06
N ARG A 126 -7.48 4.10 -0.21
CA ARG A 126 -8.00 3.18 0.79
C ARG A 126 -6.84 2.44 1.45
N VAL A 127 -6.69 2.66 2.74
CA VAL A 127 -5.73 1.97 3.61
C VAL A 127 -6.48 0.85 4.33
N SER A 128 -6.00 -0.39 4.19
CA SER A 128 -6.64 -1.54 4.84
C SER A 128 -5.68 -2.34 5.71
N SER A 129 -6.19 -3.03 6.74
CA SER A 129 -5.42 -3.91 7.64
C SER A 129 -6.29 -5.01 8.25
N LEU A 130 -5.69 -6.13 8.67
CA LEU A 130 -6.34 -7.18 9.46
C LEU A 130 -6.52 -6.80 10.94
N SER A 131 -5.97 -5.67 11.37
CA SER A 131 -6.16 -5.11 12.69
C SER A 131 -6.73 -3.69 12.63
N PRO A 132 -7.45 -3.23 13.67
CA PRO A 132 -8.00 -1.88 13.68
C PRO A 132 -6.91 -0.82 13.52
N VAL A 133 -7.13 0.14 12.62
CA VAL A 133 -6.20 1.24 12.38
C VAL A 133 -6.43 2.37 13.39
N THR A 134 -5.37 2.84 14.04
CA THR A 134 -5.45 3.97 14.97
C THR A 134 -5.29 5.28 14.20
N VAL A 135 -6.33 6.11 14.14
CA VAL A 135 -6.26 7.44 13.52
C VAL A 135 -6.05 8.48 14.61
N ARG A 136 -4.95 9.24 14.53
CA ARG A 136 -4.70 10.35 15.47
C ARG A 136 -5.65 11.51 15.18
N PRO A 137 -6.17 12.19 16.22
CA PRO A 137 -6.87 13.45 16.04
C PRO A 137 -5.98 14.47 15.31
N SER A 138 -6.56 15.20 14.37
CA SER A 138 -5.86 16.27 13.66
C SER A 138 -6.68 17.55 13.72
N ALA A 139 -5.98 18.68 13.83
CA ALA A 139 -6.58 20.00 13.66
C ALA A 139 -6.71 20.38 12.17
N ALA A 140 -6.07 19.63 11.26
CA ALA A 140 -5.94 20.01 9.86
C ALA A 140 -7.23 19.80 9.05
N PHE A 141 -7.99 18.74 9.34
CA PHE A 141 -9.32 18.50 8.76
C PHE A 141 -10.10 17.49 9.61
N GLY A 142 -11.40 17.36 9.31
CA GLY A 142 -12.34 16.48 10.03
C GLY A 142 -11.91 15.00 10.04
N PRO A 143 -12.61 14.16 10.82
CA PRO A 143 -12.26 12.75 10.97
C PRO A 143 -12.21 12.03 9.63
N LEU A 144 -11.25 11.11 9.48
CA LEU A 144 -11.18 10.23 8.32
C LEU A 144 -12.35 9.25 8.34
N THR A 145 -12.90 8.94 7.16
CA THR A 145 -13.89 7.88 7.02
C THR A 145 -13.22 6.53 7.29
N ALA A 146 -13.80 5.74 8.19
CA ALA A 146 -13.32 4.41 8.53
C ALA A 146 -14.49 3.43 8.57
N PHE A 147 -14.26 2.19 8.15
CA PHE A 147 -15.26 1.12 8.15
C PHE A 147 -14.59 -0.26 8.14
N THR A 148 -15.37 -1.30 8.45
CA THR A 148 -14.93 -2.70 8.38
C THR A 148 -15.74 -3.40 7.30
N ASP A 149 -15.08 -4.29 6.56
CA ASP A 149 -15.73 -5.21 5.62
C ASP A 149 -15.09 -6.61 5.68
N GLU A 150 -15.58 -7.55 4.88
CA GLU A 150 -14.94 -8.86 4.73
C GLU A 150 -13.76 -8.75 3.76
N LEU A 151 -12.62 -9.34 4.12
CA LEU A 151 -11.46 -9.46 3.23
C LEU A 151 -11.85 -10.38 2.05
N PRO A 152 -11.70 -9.93 0.79
CA PRO A 152 -11.97 -10.77 -0.38
C PRO A 152 -10.91 -11.88 -0.55
N ASP A 153 -11.21 -12.85 -1.40
CA ASP A 153 -10.31 -13.94 -1.81
C ASP A 153 -9.70 -14.74 -0.65
N THR A 154 -10.47 -14.92 0.43
CA THR A 154 -10.10 -15.82 1.51
C THR A 154 -10.33 -17.29 1.11
N PRO A 155 -9.55 -18.24 1.65
CA PRO A 155 -9.79 -19.66 1.41
C PRO A 155 -11.21 -20.07 1.79
N GLU A 156 -11.74 -21.12 1.15
CA GLU A 156 -13.09 -21.63 1.44
C GLU A 156 -13.30 -21.86 2.95
N GLY A 157 -14.44 -21.38 3.45
CA GLY A 157 -14.82 -21.45 4.86
C GLY A 157 -14.07 -20.47 5.78
N VAL A 158 -13.19 -19.62 5.26
CA VAL A 158 -12.47 -18.59 6.03
C VAL A 158 -13.13 -17.24 5.82
N ARG A 159 -13.56 -16.61 6.91
CA ARG A 159 -13.97 -15.20 6.93
C ARG A 159 -13.00 -14.39 7.79
N ARG A 160 -12.60 -13.22 7.31
CA ARG A 160 -11.69 -12.32 8.01
C ARG A 160 -12.19 -10.89 7.85
N GLU A 161 -12.26 -10.17 8.96
CA GLU A 161 -12.52 -8.73 8.93
C GLU A 161 -11.30 -8.00 8.37
N ARG A 162 -11.58 -7.01 7.53
CA ARG A 162 -10.63 -6.03 7.04
C ARG A 162 -11.08 -4.66 7.53
N HIS A 163 -10.19 -3.96 8.22
CA HIS A 163 -10.42 -2.60 8.72
C HIS A 163 -9.85 -1.60 7.72
N ASN A 164 -10.66 -0.61 7.36
CA ASN A 164 -10.37 0.33 6.29
C ASN A 164 -10.42 1.77 6.80
N VAL A 165 -9.54 2.60 6.27
CA VAL A 165 -9.56 4.07 6.45
C VAL A 165 -9.34 4.72 5.09
N ILE A 166 -10.14 5.74 4.78
CA ILE A 166 -10.06 6.49 3.53
C ILE A 166 -9.23 7.75 3.74
N VAL A 167 -8.14 7.86 2.97
CA VAL A 167 -7.40 9.10 2.76
C VAL A 167 -8.16 9.92 1.70
N PRO A 168 -8.69 11.11 2.05
CA PRO A 168 -9.55 11.87 1.14
C PRO A 168 -8.74 12.59 0.06
N PRO A 169 -9.39 13.18 -0.96
CA PRO A 169 -8.70 13.99 -1.96
C PRO A 169 -8.03 15.23 -1.39
N ASN A 170 -6.96 15.66 -2.06
CA ASN A 170 -6.16 16.83 -1.74
C ASN A 170 -5.53 16.79 -0.34
N SER A 171 -5.07 15.62 0.13
CA SER A 171 -4.61 15.46 1.51
C SER A 171 -3.24 14.79 1.61
N TRP A 172 -2.53 15.13 2.69
CA TRP A 172 -1.35 14.41 3.14
C TRP A 172 -1.68 13.69 4.45
N VAL A 173 -1.46 12.38 4.46
CA VAL A 173 -1.66 11.54 5.64
C VAL A 173 -0.43 10.66 5.82
N ASP A 174 0.16 10.74 7.01
CA ASP A 174 1.30 9.92 7.38
C ASP A 174 0.82 8.64 8.06
N MET A 175 1.48 7.52 7.77
CA MET A 175 1.22 6.21 8.33
C MET A 175 2.49 5.60 8.90
N GLN A 176 2.36 5.05 10.10
CA GLN A 176 3.35 4.16 10.69
C GLN A 176 2.83 2.73 10.59
N ILE A 177 3.63 1.86 9.97
CA ILE A 177 3.37 0.42 9.86
C ILE A 177 4.39 -0.29 10.76
N PRO A 178 3.98 -0.81 11.92
CA PRO A 178 4.88 -1.61 12.74
C PRO A 178 5.29 -2.90 12.02
N ARG A 179 6.46 -3.43 12.39
CA ARG A 179 6.98 -4.70 11.87
C ARG A 179 5.94 -5.83 11.99
N GLY A 180 5.74 -6.56 10.89
CA GLY A 180 4.84 -7.71 10.82
C GLY A 180 3.35 -7.39 10.86
N VAL A 181 2.98 -6.10 10.85
CA VAL A 181 1.57 -5.69 10.76
C VAL A 181 1.15 -5.66 9.29
N SER A 182 -0.02 -6.22 9.02
CA SER A 182 -0.61 -6.22 7.70
C SER A 182 -1.07 -4.83 7.26
N HIS A 183 -0.86 -4.51 5.99
CA HIS A 183 -1.42 -3.31 5.37
C HIS A 183 -1.70 -3.56 3.88
N GLN A 184 -2.54 -2.70 3.31
CA GLN A 184 -2.92 -2.68 1.90
C GLN A 184 -3.16 -1.23 1.51
N PHE A 185 -2.69 -0.82 0.33
CA PHE A 185 -2.94 0.50 -0.23
C PHE A 185 -3.60 0.35 -1.61
N ASN A 186 -4.75 0.98 -1.80
CA ASN A 186 -5.42 1.03 -3.10
C ASN A 186 -5.79 2.47 -3.41
N ALA A 187 -5.24 3.02 -4.50
CA ALA A 187 -5.62 4.34 -4.98
C ALA A 187 -6.79 4.24 -5.96
N VAL A 188 -7.79 5.09 -5.76
CA VAL A 188 -8.92 5.28 -6.70
C VAL A 188 -8.80 6.68 -7.24
N GLY A 189 -8.52 6.81 -8.53
CA GLY A 189 -8.21 8.06 -9.21
C GLY A 189 -6.71 8.22 -9.57
N PRO A 190 -6.38 9.19 -10.45
CA PRO A 190 -5.08 9.24 -11.11
C PRO A 190 -3.97 9.97 -10.32
N ASN A 191 -4.30 10.62 -9.20
CA ASN A 191 -3.42 11.59 -8.54
C ASN A 191 -3.02 11.08 -7.15
N ALA A 192 -2.32 9.94 -7.07
CA ALA A 192 -1.87 9.36 -5.80
C ALA A 192 -0.37 9.04 -5.83
N VAL A 193 0.35 9.53 -4.84
CA VAL A 193 1.78 9.24 -4.63
C VAL A 193 2.02 8.86 -3.17
N ILE A 194 2.93 7.93 -2.92
CA ILE A 194 3.54 7.79 -1.60
C ILE A 194 5.03 8.13 -1.62
N ASP A 195 5.47 8.64 -0.48
CA ASP A 195 6.88 8.74 -0.09
C ASP A 195 7.09 7.84 1.12
N SER A 196 7.92 6.81 0.97
CA SER A 196 8.09 5.77 1.98
C SER A 196 9.54 5.63 2.39
N VAL A 197 9.76 5.49 3.69
CA VAL A 197 11.04 5.12 4.30
C VAL A 197 10.93 3.72 4.90
N HIS A 198 11.91 2.85 4.61
CA HIS A 198 12.08 1.53 5.21
C HIS A 198 13.28 1.58 6.14
N PRO A 199 13.08 1.96 7.41
CA PRO A 199 14.18 2.09 8.37
C PRO A 199 14.72 0.76 8.87
N GLU A 200 14.08 -0.38 8.57
CA GLU A 200 14.56 -1.72 8.92
C GLU A 200 14.81 -2.54 7.67
N GLU A 201 15.91 -3.29 7.69
CA GLU A 201 16.30 -4.20 6.63
C GLU A 201 15.17 -5.20 6.39
N SER A 202 14.68 -5.22 5.16
CA SER A 202 13.65 -6.17 4.76
C SER A 202 14.31 -7.52 4.54
N ILE A 203 13.82 -8.68 4.99
CA ILE A 203 14.43 -10.00 4.69
C ILE A 203 14.53 -10.29 3.18
N GLU A 204 13.77 -9.52 2.42
CA GLU A 204 13.84 -9.38 0.99
C GLU A 204 15.22 -8.89 0.48
N THR A 205 16.07 -8.28 1.34
CA THR A 205 17.49 -8.00 1.08
C THR A 205 18.38 -9.23 1.26
N LEU A 206 18.02 -10.12 2.19
CA LEU A 206 18.82 -11.27 2.61
C LEU A 206 18.65 -12.48 1.67
N ARG A 207 17.41 -12.78 1.24
CA ARG A 207 17.06 -13.96 0.42
C ARG A 207 17.76 -14.04 -0.94
N GLU A 208 18.00 -12.90 -1.55
CA GLU A 208 18.42 -12.80 -2.95
C GLU A 208 19.96 -12.74 -3.09
N GLY A 209 20.69 -13.13 -2.04
CA GLY A 209 22.16 -13.15 -2.01
C GLY A 209 22.77 -11.75 -2.03
N MET A 210 22.10 -10.79 -1.41
CA MET A 210 22.41 -9.36 -1.53
C MET A 210 23.08 -8.82 -0.26
N SER A 211 24.12 -9.52 0.19
CA SER A 211 25.15 -8.88 1.00
C SER A 211 25.78 -7.74 0.17
N GLY A 212 25.26 -6.52 0.34
CA GLY A 212 25.78 -5.31 -0.31
C GLY A 212 24.87 -4.63 -1.33
N TYR A 213 23.60 -4.36 -0.98
CA TYR A 213 22.65 -3.48 -1.70
C TYR A 213 21.98 -4.07 -2.92
N ARG A 214 20.86 -4.72 -2.65
CA ARG A 214 19.79 -4.78 -3.63
C ARG A 214 18.49 -4.79 -2.83
N MET A 215 17.56 -3.97 -3.27
CA MET A 215 16.23 -3.84 -2.69
C MET A 215 15.31 -4.57 -3.63
N MET A 216 14.85 -5.74 -3.20
CA MET A 216 13.78 -6.44 -3.87
C MET A 216 12.55 -6.26 -3.01
N ALA A 217 11.87 -5.13 -3.12
CA ALA A 217 10.45 -5.14 -2.83
C ALA A 217 9.75 -5.91 -3.96
N GLN A 218 10.02 -7.21 -4.03
CA GLN A 218 9.20 -8.15 -4.74
C GLN A 218 8.22 -8.68 -3.72
N THR A 219 7.01 -8.11 -3.77
CA THR A 219 5.80 -8.90 -3.58
C THR A 219 5.86 -10.02 -4.63
N ILE A 220 6.51 -11.15 -4.33
CA ILE A 220 6.66 -12.24 -5.30
C ILE A 220 5.24 -12.70 -5.65
N PHE A 221 4.90 -12.51 -6.92
CA PHE A 221 3.66 -12.86 -7.58
C PHE A 221 3.42 -14.38 -7.58
N LEU A 222 3.11 -14.98 -6.42
CA LEU A 222 2.78 -16.41 -6.31
C LEU A 222 1.27 -16.69 -6.34
N ALA A 223 0.42 -15.66 -6.31
CA ALA A 223 -1.01 -15.81 -6.53
C ALA A 223 -1.33 -15.59 -8.02
N LYS A 224 -1.98 -16.57 -8.65
CA LYS A 224 -2.45 -16.45 -10.05
C LYS A 224 -3.57 -15.43 -10.21
N ASP A 225 -4.32 -15.19 -9.13
CA ASP A 225 -5.57 -14.45 -9.15
C ASP A 225 -5.47 -13.20 -8.25
N ARG A 226 -6.11 -12.09 -8.69
CA ARG A 226 -6.21 -10.82 -7.97
C ARG A 226 -7.68 -10.44 -7.81
N SER A 227 -8.02 -9.79 -6.70
CA SER A 227 -9.39 -9.31 -6.48
C SER A 227 -9.75 -8.24 -7.51
N PRO A 228 -10.97 -8.27 -8.09
CA PRO A 228 -11.46 -7.19 -8.94
C PRO A 228 -11.54 -5.86 -8.18
N ALA A 229 -11.48 -4.75 -8.92
CA ALA A 229 -11.40 -3.40 -8.33
C ALA A 229 -12.61 -3.03 -7.45
N ASP A 230 -13.79 -3.58 -7.72
CA ASP A 230 -15.01 -3.33 -6.94
C ASP A 230 -14.85 -3.67 -5.44
N THR A 231 -14.02 -4.66 -5.12
CA THR A 231 -13.73 -5.08 -3.74
C THR A 231 -12.89 -4.06 -2.95
N CYS A 232 -12.21 -3.11 -3.60
CA CYS A 232 -11.41 -2.07 -2.95
C CYS A 232 -11.75 -0.64 -3.36
N ALA A 233 -12.54 -0.42 -4.42
CA ALA A 233 -12.89 0.91 -4.90
C ALA A 233 -13.95 1.61 -4.02
N GLY A 234 -14.75 0.82 -3.28
CA GLY A 234 -15.76 1.36 -2.36
C GLY A 234 -15.15 2.17 -1.21
N THR A 235 -15.72 3.34 -0.92
CA THR A 235 -15.31 4.25 0.16
C THR A 235 -16.18 4.18 1.41
N THR A 236 -17.17 3.30 1.41
CA THR A 236 -18.11 3.06 2.52
C THR A 236 -18.16 1.57 2.83
N ALA A 237 -18.68 1.20 4.01
CA ALA A 237 -19.05 -0.18 4.26
C ALA A 237 -20.00 -0.67 3.15
N PRO A 238 -19.94 -1.95 2.74
CA PRO A 238 -21.00 -2.55 1.95
C PRO A 238 -22.34 -2.30 2.64
N GLU A 239 -23.36 -1.86 1.90
CA GLU A 239 -24.73 -1.95 2.41
C GLU A 239 -25.01 -3.43 2.65
N ASP A 240 -25.58 -3.79 3.81
CA ASP A 240 -26.01 -5.15 4.07
C ASP A 240 -26.90 -5.59 2.89
N VAL A 241 -26.43 -6.55 2.10
CA VAL A 241 -27.26 -7.19 1.10
C VAL A 241 -28.40 -7.84 1.87
N PRO A 242 -29.67 -7.49 1.63
CA PRO A 242 -30.78 -8.10 2.34
C PRO A 242 -30.65 -9.61 2.21
N THR A 243 -30.62 -10.31 3.34
CA THR A 243 -30.66 -11.78 3.28
C THR A 243 -31.98 -12.19 2.64
N PRO A 244 -32.03 -13.30 1.88
CA PRO A 244 -33.24 -13.75 1.19
C PRO A 244 -34.49 -13.94 2.08
N ASP A 245 -34.31 -13.92 3.41
CA ASP A 245 -35.36 -14.04 4.41
C ASP A 245 -36.14 -12.74 4.69
N ASP A 246 -35.73 -11.59 4.12
CA ASP A 246 -36.42 -10.30 4.29
C ASP A 246 -37.52 -10.03 3.24
N VAL A 247 -37.86 -11.02 2.40
CA VAL A 247 -39.02 -10.92 1.51
C VAL A 247 -40.27 -11.39 2.29
N PRO A 248 -41.27 -10.51 2.54
CA PRO A 248 -42.52 -10.95 3.12
C PRO A 248 -43.15 -11.98 2.18
N ALA A 249 -43.48 -13.16 2.71
CA ALA A 249 -44.24 -14.16 1.98
C ALA A 249 -45.57 -13.55 1.48
N PRO A 250 -46.04 -13.93 0.27
CA PRO A 250 -47.22 -13.35 -0.37
C PRO A 250 -48.53 -13.58 0.39
#